data_AF-A4NW41-F1
#
_entry.id   AF-A4NW41-F1
#
_cell.length_a   1.000
_cell.length_b   1.000
_cell.length_c   1.000
_cell.angle_alpha   90.00
_cell.angle_beta   90.00
_cell.angle_gamma   90.00
#
_symmetry.space_group_name_H-M   'P 1'
#
loop_
_entity.id
_entity.type
_entity.pdbx_description
1 polymer ?
#
loop_
_entity_poly.entity_id
_entity_poly.type
_entity_poly.pdbx_seq_one_letter_code
_entity_poly.pdbx_strand_id
1 'polypeptide(L)'
;MNDEQQNSNQPENTKKPFFQSLFGRFFQGELKNREELVEVIRDSEQNDLIDQNTREMIEGVMEIAELRVRDIMIPRSQIIFY
;
A
#
# COMPACT_ATOMS: atom_id res chain seq x y z
N MET A 1 -40.89 -10.47 -24.31
CA MET A 1 -39.59 -9.91 -24.68
C MET A 1 -38.64 -10.16 -23.51
N ASN A 2 -37.55 -10.88 -23.75
CA ASN A 2 -36.44 -11.09 -22.81
C ASN A 2 -35.51 -9.88 -22.92
N ASP A 3 -35.27 -9.19 -21.81
CA ASP A 3 -34.12 -8.29 -21.69
C ASP A 3 -33.16 -8.90 -20.66
N GLU A 4 -32.28 -9.75 -21.16
CA GLU A 4 -31.06 -10.16 -20.48
C GLU A 4 -30.06 -8.99 -20.54
N GLN A 5 -29.67 -8.43 -19.40
CA GLN A 5 -28.43 -7.67 -19.28
C GLN A 5 -27.68 -8.11 -18.02
N GLN A 6 -26.72 -9.01 -18.26
CA GLN A 6 -25.59 -9.34 -17.41
C GLN A 6 -24.54 -8.22 -17.51
N ASN A 7 -24.07 -7.67 -16.39
CA ASN A 7 -22.67 -7.24 -16.14
C ASN A 7 -22.63 -6.45 -14.82
N SER A 8 -21.67 -6.57 -13.90
CA SER A 8 -20.43 -7.32 -13.82
C SER A 8 -20.09 -7.30 -12.33
N ASN A 9 -20.17 -8.44 -11.65
CA ASN A 9 -19.63 -8.56 -10.30
C ASN A 9 -18.11 -8.45 -10.42
N GLN A 10 -17.56 -7.28 -10.09
CA GLN A 10 -16.12 -7.08 -9.97
C GLN A 10 -15.56 -8.09 -8.95
N PRO A 11 -14.40 -8.71 -9.23
CA PRO A 11 -13.77 -9.59 -8.26
C PRO A 11 -13.29 -8.72 -7.09
N GLU A 12 -13.96 -8.89 -5.94
CA GLU A 12 -13.47 -8.51 -4.63
C GLU A 12 -12.01 -8.97 -4.53
N ASN A 13 -11.08 -8.01 -4.60
CA ASN A 13 -9.65 -8.23 -4.59
C ASN A 13 -9.27 -8.73 -3.20
N THR A 14 -9.35 -10.05 -3.00
CA THR A 14 -8.95 -10.77 -1.80
C THR A 14 -7.42 -10.79 -1.68
N LYS A 15 -6.78 -9.61 -1.60
CA LYS A 15 -5.36 -9.45 -1.22
C LYS A 15 -5.14 -9.67 0.29
N LYS A 16 -6.01 -10.43 0.95
CA LYS A 16 -5.97 -10.69 2.39
C LYS A 16 -5.01 -11.80 2.86
N PRO A 17 -4.52 -12.77 2.04
CA PRO A 17 -3.71 -13.85 2.61
C PRO A 17 -2.23 -13.48 2.80
N PHE A 18 -1.71 -12.51 2.03
CA PHE A 18 -0.28 -12.18 2.07
C PHE A 18 0.09 -11.33 3.30
N PHE A 19 -0.65 -10.24 3.54
CA PHE A 19 -0.47 -9.43 4.75
C PHE A 19 -0.68 -10.28 6.00
N GLN A 20 -1.77 -11.06 6.09
CA GLN A 20 -2.07 -11.83 7.29
C GLN A 20 -0.98 -12.87 7.65
N SER A 21 -0.31 -13.45 6.65
CA SER A 21 0.81 -14.37 6.86
C SER A 21 2.10 -13.66 7.31
N LEU A 22 2.41 -12.49 6.72
CA LEU A 22 3.50 -11.63 7.17
C LEU A 22 3.27 -11.14 8.61
N PHE A 23 2.04 -10.70 8.90
CA PHE A 23 1.64 -10.25 10.23
C PHE A 23 1.80 -11.37 11.27
N GLY A 24 1.34 -12.59 10.97
CA GLY A 24 1.43 -13.71 11.92
C GLY A 24 2.85 -14.19 12.24
N ARG A 25 3.83 -14.01 11.34
CA ARG A 25 5.20 -14.51 11.51
C ARG A 25 6.17 -13.48 12.09
N PHE A 26 5.98 -12.20 11.76
CA PHE A 26 6.85 -11.12 12.25
C PHE A 26 6.30 -10.39 13.48
N PHE A 27 4.99 -10.47 13.77
CA PHE A 27 4.35 -9.72 14.87
C PHE A 27 4.11 -10.57 16.11
N GLN A 28 5.11 -11.35 16.54
CA GLN A 28 5.08 -11.90 17.91
C GLN A 28 5.21 -10.81 19.00
N GLY A 29 5.51 -9.58 18.61
CA GLY A 29 5.31 -8.35 19.38
C GLY A 29 4.54 -7.32 18.56
N GLU A 30 3.73 -6.50 19.21
CA GLU A 30 3.08 -5.34 18.59
C GLU A 30 4.17 -4.33 18.20
N LEU A 31 4.25 -3.96 16.91
CA LEU A 31 5.21 -2.95 16.44
C LEU A 31 4.99 -1.63 17.17
N LYS A 32 6.05 -1.10 17.78
CA LYS A 32 5.95 0.05 18.68
C LYS A 32 6.35 1.36 18.04
N ASN A 33 7.14 1.32 16.97
CA ASN A 33 7.66 2.51 16.31
C ASN A 33 7.89 2.30 14.81
N ARG A 34 8.14 3.41 14.11
CA ARG A 34 8.32 3.48 12.65
C ARG A 34 9.57 2.73 12.21
N GLU A 35 10.62 2.80 13.01
CA GLU A 35 11.91 2.16 12.74
C GLU A 35 11.77 0.64 12.70
N GLU A 36 11.03 0.06 13.65
CA GLU A 36 10.73 -1.37 13.72
C GLU A 36 9.91 -1.84 12.51
N LEU A 37 8.96 -1.02 12.04
CA LEU A 37 8.19 -1.32 10.83
C LEU A 37 9.08 -1.30 9.56
N VAL A 38 10.00 -0.34 9.46
CA VAL A 38 10.97 -0.27 8.34
C VAL A 38 11.88 -1.49 8.32
N GLU A 39 12.34 -1.95 9.49
CA GLU A 39 13.15 -3.15 9.62
C GLU A 39 12.41 -4.39 9.11
N VAL A 40 11.16 -4.59 9.52
CA VAL A 40 10.33 -5.72 9.06
C VAL A 40 10.11 -5.72 7.55
N ILE A 41 9.92 -4.55 6.93
CA ILE A 41 9.71 -4.45 5.48
C ILE A 41 11.01 -4.79 4.73
N ARG A 42 12.16 -4.34 5.23
CA ARG A 42 13.48 -4.68 4.66
C ARG A 42 13.77 -6.17 4.77
N ASP A 43 13.51 -6.75 5.94
CA ASP A 43 13.63 -8.19 6.15
C ASP A 43 12.69 -8.97 5.22
N SER A 44 11.48 -8.45 4.96
CA SER A 44 10.53 -9.08 4.05
C SER A 44 11.02 -9.12 2.61
N GLU A 45 11.70 -8.06 2.13
CA GLU A 45 12.37 -8.07 0.82
C GLU A 45 13.55 -9.06 0.81
N GLN A 46 14.39 -9.04 1.84
CA GLN A 46 15.56 -9.93 1.93
C GLN A 46 15.17 -11.42 1.99
N ASN A 47 13.99 -11.74 2.53
CA ASN A 47 13.43 -13.07 2.56
C ASN A 47 12.60 -13.42 1.30
N ASP A 48 12.71 -12.62 0.23
CA ASP A 48 11.98 -12.75 -1.05
C ASP A 48 10.45 -12.82 -0.89
N LEU A 49 9.90 -12.28 0.20
CA LEU A 49 8.46 -12.27 0.45
C LEU A 49 7.78 -11.17 -0.36
N ILE A 50 8.43 -10.01 -0.46
CA ILE A 50 8.02 -8.89 -1.30
C ILE A 50 9.14 -8.53 -2.27
N ASP A 51 8.78 -7.96 -3.41
CA ASP A 51 9.77 -7.40 -4.33
C ASP A 51 10.21 -5.99 -3.90
N GLN A 52 11.32 -5.53 -4.50
CA GLN A 52 11.89 -4.21 -4.25
C GLN A 52 10.88 -3.08 -4.49
N ASN A 53 10.07 -3.18 -5.56
CA ASN A 53 9.06 -2.17 -5.87
C ASN A 53 8.02 -2.06 -4.74
N THR A 54 7.62 -3.19 -4.17
CA THR A 54 6.67 -3.23 -3.05
C THR A 54 7.29 -2.64 -1.79
N ARG A 55 8.55 -2.93 -1.48
CA ARG A 55 9.29 -2.28 -0.39
C ARG A 55 9.31 -0.75 -0.57
N GLU A 56 9.72 -0.28 -1.74
CA GLU A 56 9.81 1.14 -2.07
C GLU A 56 8.45 1.84 -1.98
N MET A 57 7.37 1.21 -2.46
CA MET A 57 6.01 1.74 -2.32
C MET A 57 5.62 1.91 -0.85
N ILE A 58 5.89 0.92 0.00
CA ILE A 58 5.49 0.99 1.42
C ILE A 58 6.34 2.03 2.17
N GLU A 59 7.65 2.07 1.93
CA GLU A 59 8.53 3.12 2.50
C GLU A 59 8.09 4.52 2.05
N GLY A 60 7.75 4.70 0.77
CA GLY A 60 7.24 5.97 0.24
C GLY A 60 5.89 6.38 0.82
N VAL A 61 4.98 5.43 1.06
CA VAL A 61 3.70 5.70 1.75
C VAL A 61 3.93 6.20 3.17
N MET A 62 4.89 5.62 3.89
CA MET A 62 5.23 6.08 5.24
C MET A 62 5.83 7.49 5.26
N GLU A 63 6.55 7.89 4.21
CA GLU A 63 7.07 9.26 4.09
C GLU A 63 5.95 10.28 3.81
N ILE A 64 5.03 9.97 2.89
CA ILE A 64 3.93 10.91 2.56
C ILE A 64 2.88 11.02 3.65
N ALA A 65 2.73 10.01 4.51
CA ALA A 65 1.78 10.04 5.62
C ALA A 65 2.06 11.17 6.62
N GLU A 66 3.30 11.67 6.65
CA GLU A 66 3.74 12.77 7.51
C GLU A 66 3.56 14.15 6.83
N LEU A 67 3.29 14.17 5.52
CA LEU A 67 3.13 15.40 4.75
C LEU A 67 1.71 15.94 4.86
N ARG A 68 1.58 17.27 4.87
CA ARG A 68 0.26 17.91 4.79
C ARG A 68 -0.10 18.06 3.32
N VAL A 69 -1.40 18.04 3.01
CA VAL A 69 -1.92 18.22 1.64
C VAL A 69 -1.34 19.46 0.95
N ARG A 70 -1.17 20.56 1.68
CA ARG A 70 -0.60 21.80 1.15
C ARG A 70 0.87 21.68 0.70
N ASP A 71 1.60 20.71 1.24
CA ASP A 71 3.02 20.51 0.94
C ASP A 71 3.20 19.75 -0.39
N ILE A 72 2.17 19.05 -0.89
CA ILE A 72 2.21 18.23 -2.11
C ILE A 72 1.22 18.66 -3.20
N MET A 73 0.32 19.60 -2.92
CA MET A 73 -0.71 20.01 -3.89
C MET A 73 -0.11 20.77 -5.07
N ILE A 74 -0.72 20.60 -6.25
CA ILE A 74 -0.41 21.42 -7.43
C ILE A 74 -1.10 22.79 -7.26
N PRO A 75 -0.36 23.92 -7.27
CA PRO A 75 -0.96 25.25 -7.18
C PRO A 75 -1.91 25.49 -8.36
N ARG A 76 -3.04 26.14 -8.09
CA ARG A 76 -4.05 26.48 -9.12
C ARG A 76 -3.47 27.23 -10.32
N SER A 77 -2.46 28.07 -10.11
CA SER A 77 -1.76 28.82 -11.16
C SER A 77 -0.90 27.94 -12.09
N GLN A 78 -0.58 26.71 -11.69
CA GLN A 78 0.25 25.77 -12.45
C GLN A 78 -0.57 24.70 -13.17
N ILE A 79 -1.91 24.73 -13.03
CA ILE A 79 -2.78 23.80 -13.73
C ILE A 79 -2.85 24.22 -15.21
N ILE A 80 -2.38 23.35 -16.11
CA ILE A 80 -2.47 23.53 -17.55
C ILE A 80 -3.73 22.80 -18.03
N PHE A 81 -4.66 23.54 -18.63
CA PHE A 81 -5.83 22.99 -19.31
C PHE A 81 -5.54 22.91 -20.80
N TYR A 82 -5.79 21.75 -21.41
CA TYR A 82 -5.65 21.49 -22.85
C TYR A 82 -6.98 21.05 -23.45
#